data_AF-A0A072NKZ3-F1
#
_entry.id   AF-A0A072NKZ3-F1
#
_cell.length_a   1.000
_cell.length_b   1.000
_cell.length_c   1.000
_cell.angle_alpha   90.00
_cell.angle_beta   90.00
_cell.angle_gamma   90.00
#
_symmetry.space_group_name_H-M   'P 1'
#
loop_
_entity.id
_entity.type
_entity.pdbx_description
1 polymer ?
#
loop_
_entity_poly.entity_id
_entity_poly.type
_entity_poly.pdbx_seq_one_letter_code
_entity_poly.pdbx_strand_id
1 'polypeptide(L)'
;MKKPALFLALTASVFSSLALPAQAAPRLSTQSIIVNPVPTTLEARVWVDRDPSGTRTPTYRIGERIRLSVSVNENAYVYLFCLSPDGTVDQILPNRLGGSNFVRRGEVRTFPAANDNFVFNVGGPAGLNKVLVIASRRPLNLSELSSFQEGQAFATVQPQGSQQLAQALSIVVNPVTQPIPQQDWVSDVAFFNAVR
;
A
#
# COMPACT_ATOMS: atom_id res chain seq x y z
N MET A 1 24.97 -46.33 65.39
CA MET A 1 23.83 -45.39 65.32
C MET A 1 24.00 -44.50 64.11
N LYS A 2 23.17 -44.66 63.06
CA LYS A 2 22.87 -43.65 62.02
C LYS A 2 21.64 -44.15 61.23
N LYS A 3 20.63 -43.28 61.15
CA LYS A 3 19.25 -43.51 60.67
C LYS A 3 19.13 -43.41 59.13
N PRO A 4 18.02 -43.87 58.53
CA PRO A 4 17.85 -44.12 57.09
C PRO A 4 17.26 -42.92 56.34
N ALA A 5 17.32 -42.92 55.00
CA ALA A 5 16.57 -41.99 54.16
C ALA A 5 15.93 -42.71 52.96
N LEU A 6 14.60 -42.69 52.99
CA LEU A 6 13.64 -43.18 52.01
C LEU A 6 13.53 -42.16 50.86
N PHE A 7 13.76 -42.56 49.62
CA PHE A 7 13.51 -41.71 48.45
C PHE A 7 12.11 -41.96 47.90
N LEU A 8 11.27 -40.93 47.98
CA LEU A 8 9.92 -40.87 47.40
C LEU A 8 10.04 -40.29 45.97
N ALA A 9 9.67 -41.07 44.95
CA ALA A 9 9.63 -40.61 43.57
C ALA A 9 8.29 -39.91 43.29
N LEU A 10 8.34 -38.63 42.89
CA LEU A 10 7.18 -37.85 42.47
C LEU A 10 7.25 -37.66 40.94
N THR A 11 6.43 -38.39 40.19
CA THR A 11 6.26 -38.20 38.74
C THR A 11 5.30 -37.05 38.48
N ALA A 12 5.81 -35.93 37.95
CA ALA A 12 4.99 -34.81 37.50
C ALA A 12 4.61 -34.98 36.03
N SER A 13 3.31 -35.14 35.76
CA SER A 13 2.73 -35.19 34.41
C SER A 13 2.68 -33.78 33.80
N VAL A 14 3.36 -33.58 32.68
CA VAL A 14 3.37 -32.30 31.94
C VAL A 14 2.14 -32.25 31.03
N PHE A 15 1.16 -31.42 31.39
CA PHE A 15 0.08 -31.00 30.49
C PHE A 15 0.65 -30.04 29.44
N SER A 16 0.77 -30.50 28.20
CA SER A 16 1.14 -29.65 27.06
C SER A 16 -0.11 -28.93 26.54
N SER A 17 -0.20 -27.63 26.75
CA SER A 17 -1.22 -26.76 26.16
C SER A 17 -0.93 -26.56 24.67
N LEU A 18 -1.88 -26.97 23.82
CA LEU A 18 -1.91 -26.66 22.39
C LEU A 18 -2.13 -25.15 22.21
N ALA A 19 -1.07 -24.43 21.86
CA ALA A 19 -1.16 -23.04 21.43
C ALA A 19 -1.73 -22.99 20.00
N LEU A 20 -2.90 -22.39 19.83
CA LEU A 20 -3.44 -22.04 18.52
C LEU A 20 -2.52 -20.98 17.87
N PRO A 21 -2.24 -21.05 16.56
CA PRO A 21 -1.47 -20.02 15.88
C PRO A 21 -2.23 -18.70 15.92
N ALA A 22 -1.67 -17.70 16.61
CA ALA A 22 -2.17 -16.34 16.59
C ALA A 22 -2.04 -15.78 15.17
N GLN A 23 -3.18 -15.55 14.51
CA GLN A 23 -3.21 -14.88 13.21
C GLN A 23 -2.73 -13.44 13.39
N ALA A 24 -1.63 -13.08 12.74
CA ALA A 24 -1.08 -11.74 12.78
C ALA A 24 -2.04 -10.76 12.08
N ALA A 25 -2.74 -9.94 12.88
CA ALA A 25 -3.53 -8.84 12.36
C ALA A 25 -2.59 -7.78 11.74
N PRO A 26 -2.99 -7.12 10.62
CA PRO A 26 -2.22 -6.02 10.04
C PRO A 26 -1.99 -4.92 11.08
N ARG A 27 -0.73 -4.63 11.42
CA ARG A 27 -0.38 -3.55 12.35
C ARG A 27 -0.41 -2.22 11.61
N LEU A 28 -1.43 -1.40 11.87
CA LEU A 28 -1.53 -0.03 11.36
C LEU A 28 -0.54 0.87 12.14
N SER A 29 0.56 1.27 11.52
CA SER A 29 1.52 2.24 12.09
C SER A 29 1.06 3.68 11.79
N THR A 30 1.03 4.53 12.81
CA THR A 30 0.60 5.94 12.73
C THR A 30 1.49 6.83 11.85
N GLN A 31 2.65 6.33 11.41
CA GLN A 31 3.60 7.05 10.55
C GLN A 31 3.81 6.39 9.18
N SER A 32 3.12 5.29 8.87
CA SER A 32 3.43 4.47 7.71
C SER A 32 2.16 3.84 7.15
N ILE A 33 1.76 4.23 5.93
CA ILE A 33 0.84 3.43 5.11
C ILE A 33 1.69 2.26 4.57
N ILE A 34 2.14 1.38 5.45
CA ILE A 34 2.86 0.17 5.03
C ILE A 34 1.96 -0.97 5.44
N VAL A 35 1.20 -1.48 4.48
CA VAL A 35 0.44 -2.71 4.68
C VAL A 35 1.13 -3.78 3.86
N ASN A 36 2.08 -4.45 4.50
CA ASN A 36 2.46 -5.80 4.12
C ASN A 36 2.81 -6.61 5.39
N PRO A 37 1.88 -7.41 5.91
CA PRO A 37 2.09 -8.18 7.14
C PRO A 37 2.87 -9.49 6.93
N VAL A 38 3.16 -9.89 5.68
CA VAL A 38 3.75 -11.20 5.37
C VAL A 38 4.92 -11.05 4.39
N PRO A 39 6.07 -11.71 4.63
CA PRO A 39 7.16 -11.74 3.66
C PRO A 39 6.70 -12.26 2.30
N THR A 40 7.07 -11.57 1.22
CA THR A 40 6.82 -11.98 -0.16
C THR A 40 8.00 -11.62 -1.03
N THR A 41 8.15 -12.32 -2.15
CA THR A 41 9.15 -12.03 -3.19
C THR A 41 8.75 -10.88 -4.08
N LEU A 42 7.47 -10.48 -4.12
CA LEU A 42 7.01 -9.34 -4.90
C LEU A 42 7.48 -8.05 -4.23
N GLU A 43 8.10 -7.18 -5.02
CA GLU A 43 8.52 -5.85 -4.61
C GLU A 43 7.97 -4.82 -5.58
N ALA A 44 7.50 -3.71 -5.03
CA ALA A 44 7.10 -2.52 -5.77
C ALA A 44 7.88 -1.33 -5.24
N ARG A 45 8.20 -0.40 -6.12
CA ARG A 45 8.81 0.87 -5.77
C ARG A 45 8.05 2.00 -6.43
N VAL A 46 7.81 3.08 -5.70
CA VAL A 46 7.27 4.33 -6.22
C VAL A 46 8.17 5.51 -5.88
N TRP A 47 8.28 6.48 -6.79
CA TRP A 47 9.00 7.71 -6.55
C TRP A 47 8.46 8.86 -7.38
N VAL A 48 8.85 10.08 -7.00
CA VAL A 48 8.52 11.31 -7.73
C VAL A 48 9.74 11.79 -8.53
N ASP A 49 9.54 12.56 -9.58
CA ASP A 49 10.62 12.92 -10.50
C ASP A 49 11.74 13.79 -9.91
N ARG A 50 11.45 14.60 -8.88
CA ARG A 50 12.50 15.32 -8.12
C ARG A 50 13.26 14.46 -7.12
N ASP A 51 12.80 13.23 -6.87
CA ASP A 51 13.49 12.29 -5.99
C ASP A 51 13.51 10.85 -6.53
N PRO A 52 14.37 10.54 -7.51
CA PRO A 52 14.50 9.18 -8.04
C PRO A 52 14.97 8.12 -7.03
N SER A 53 15.53 8.51 -5.87
CA SER A 53 15.88 7.55 -4.82
C SER A 53 14.66 7.06 -4.04
N GLY A 54 13.55 7.81 -4.04
CA GLY A 54 12.34 7.49 -3.29
C GLY A 54 12.48 7.62 -1.77
N THR A 55 13.53 8.28 -1.28
CA THR A 55 13.90 8.34 0.15
C THR A 55 13.84 9.74 0.75
N ARG A 56 13.62 10.77 -0.05
CA ARG A 56 13.52 12.17 0.37
C ARG A 56 12.09 12.68 0.19
N THR A 57 11.87 13.89 0.68
CA THR A 57 10.59 14.61 0.55
C THR A 57 10.83 15.90 -0.23
N PRO A 58 10.92 15.85 -1.57
CA PRO A 58 11.08 17.05 -2.38
C PRO A 58 9.85 17.97 -2.25
N THR A 59 10.09 19.27 -2.44
CA THR A 59 9.03 20.29 -2.39
C THR A 59 8.63 20.69 -3.80
N TYR A 60 7.33 20.89 -4.03
CA TYR A 60 6.72 21.36 -5.28
C TYR A 60 5.80 22.55 -4.99
N ARG A 61 5.64 23.45 -5.96
CA ARG A 61 4.60 24.49 -5.88
C ARG A 61 3.24 23.93 -6.28
N ILE A 62 2.17 24.43 -5.67
CA ILE A 62 0.81 24.14 -6.12
C ILE A 62 0.65 24.63 -7.57
N GLY A 63 0.04 23.79 -8.41
CA GLY A 63 -0.07 23.99 -9.85
C GLY A 63 1.14 23.51 -10.66
N GLU A 64 2.24 23.12 -10.01
CA GLU A 64 3.42 22.59 -10.68
C GLU A 64 3.20 21.16 -11.19
N ARG A 65 3.81 20.83 -12.33
CA ARG A 65 3.78 19.46 -12.89
C ARG A 65 4.66 18.54 -12.06
N ILE A 66 4.13 17.36 -11.76
CA ILE A 66 4.83 16.27 -11.07
C ILE A 66 4.69 15.00 -11.92
N ARG A 67 5.74 14.18 -11.96
CA ARG A 67 5.68 12.84 -12.56
C ARG A 67 5.94 11.78 -11.51
N LEU A 68 5.10 10.75 -11.53
CA LEU A 68 5.16 9.61 -10.63
C LEU A 68 5.69 8.41 -11.38
N SER A 69 6.68 7.72 -10.83
CA SER A 69 7.24 6.52 -11.47
C SER A 69 7.09 5.31 -10.56
N VAL A 70 6.80 4.16 -11.17
CA VAL A 70 6.63 2.88 -10.49
C VAL A 70 7.44 1.80 -11.20
N SER A 71 8.02 0.89 -10.42
CA SER A 71 8.63 -0.33 -10.91
C SER A 71 8.27 -1.54 -10.05
N VAL A 72 8.24 -2.72 -10.65
CA VAL A 72 8.00 -3.99 -9.97
C VAL A 72 9.06 -5.04 -10.34
N ASN A 73 9.41 -5.91 -9.40
CA ASN A 73 10.41 -6.97 -9.62
C ASN A 73 9.82 -8.26 -10.24
N GLU A 74 8.49 -8.38 -10.30
CA GLU A 74 7.70 -9.44 -10.92
C GLU A 74 6.58 -8.80 -11.77
N ASN A 75 5.97 -9.56 -12.68
CA ASN A 75 4.79 -9.08 -13.41
C ASN A 75 3.62 -8.88 -12.43
N ALA A 76 3.04 -7.68 -12.39
CA ALA A 76 2.00 -7.35 -11.42
C ALA A 76 1.03 -6.28 -11.94
N TYR A 77 -0.18 -6.27 -11.37
CA TYR A 77 -1.13 -5.16 -11.47
C TYR A 77 -0.75 -4.09 -10.45
N VAL A 78 -0.62 -2.85 -10.92
CA VAL A 78 -0.24 -1.69 -10.12
C VAL A 78 -1.43 -0.78 -9.92
N TYR A 79 -1.57 -0.24 -8.73
CA TYR A 79 -2.57 0.74 -8.36
C TYR A 79 -1.85 1.91 -7.69
N LEU A 80 -2.13 3.13 -8.12
CA LEU A 80 -1.41 4.32 -7.71
C LEU A 80 -2.38 5.36 -7.18
N PHE A 81 -2.14 5.83 -5.96
CA PHE A 81 -2.96 6.80 -5.26
C PHE A 81 -2.12 7.97 -4.78
N CYS A 82 -2.64 9.19 -4.87
CA CYS A 82 -2.07 10.38 -4.27
C CYS A 82 -2.96 10.83 -3.10
N LEU A 83 -2.38 11.00 -1.92
CA LEU A 83 -3.07 11.45 -0.73
C LEU A 83 -2.61 12.86 -0.37
N SER A 84 -3.57 13.76 -0.29
CA SER A 84 -3.37 15.16 0.09
C SER A 84 -3.38 15.34 1.61
N PRO A 85 -2.84 16.46 2.14
CA PRO A 85 -2.79 16.73 3.57
C PRO A 85 -4.16 16.81 4.25
N ASP A 86 -5.20 17.21 3.49
CA ASP A 86 -6.59 17.27 3.94
C ASP A 86 -7.29 15.91 3.93
N GLY A 87 -6.60 14.84 3.54
CA GLY A 87 -7.15 13.49 3.45
C GLY A 87 -7.86 13.20 2.12
N THR A 88 -7.87 14.12 1.16
CA THR A 88 -8.33 13.84 -0.20
C THR A 88 -7.43 12.78 -0.84
N VAL A 89 -8.02 11.80 -1.53
CA VAL A 89 -7.30 10.71 -2.19
C VAL A 89 -7.68 10.67 -3.67
N ASP A 90 -6.69 10.87 -4.53
CA ASP A 90 -6.83 10.78 -5.97
C ASP A 90 -6.28 9.46 -6.47
N GLN A 91 -7.10 8.68 -7.19
CA GLN A 91 -6.63 7.47 -7.86
C GLN A 91 -5.99 7.83 -9.21
N ILE A 92 -4.67 7.71 -9.29
CA ILE A 92 -3.89 7.98 -10.50
C ILE A 92 -3.91 6.78 -11.44
N LEU A 93 -3.91 5.55 -10.91
CA LEU A 93 -3.95 4.33 -11.70
C LEU A 93 -4.77 3.23 -11.00
N PRO A 94 -5.63 2.47 -11.73
CA PRO A 94 -6.06 2.72 -13.10
C PRO A 94 -6.88 4.01 -13.20
N ASN A 95 -6.83 4.69 -14.35
CA ASN A 95 -7.70 5.83 -14.65
C ASN A 95 -8.31 5.66 -16.06
N ARG A 96 -9.25 6.52 -16.44
CA ARG A 96 -9.90 6.48 -17.77
C ARG A 96 -9.07 7.14 -18.87
N LEU A 97 -7.95 7.76 -18.52
CA LEU A 97 -7.13 8.61 -19.38
C LEU A 97 -5.91 7.90 -19.97
N GLY A 98 -5.55 6.70 -19.49
CA GLY A 98 -4.47 5.94 -20.11
C GLY A 98 -4.15 4.59 -19.50
N GLY A 99 -3.70 3.68 -20.38
CA GLY A 99 -2.84 2.54 -20.08
C GLY A 99 -3.45 1.35 -19.33
N SER A 100 -2.92 0.15 -19.61
CA SER A 100 -3.12 -0.99 -18.72
C SER A 100 -2.37 -0.76 -17.41
N ASN A 101 -3.00 -1.08 -16.29
CA ASN A 101 -2.37 -1.06 -14.98
C ASN A 101 -1.46 -2.27 -14.73
N PHE A 102 -1.30 -3.16 -15.71
CA PHE A 102 -0.36 -4.27 -15.65
C PHE A 102 1.06 -3.81 -16.04
N VAL A 103 2.02 -4.06 -15.16
CA VAL A 103 3.42 -3.68 -15.29
C VAL A 103 4.28 -4.94 -15.32
N ARG A 104 5.19 -5.03 -16.30
CA ARG A 104 6.08 -6.18 -16.43
C ARG A 104 7.28 -6.05 -15.49
N ARG A 105 7.86 -7.19 -15.11
CA ARG A 105 9.10 -7.25 -14.35
C ARG A 105 10.18 -6.36 -14.97
N GLY A 106 10.76 -5.48 -14.15
CA GLY A 106 11.87 -4.60 -14.54
C GLY A 106 11.45 -3.42 -15.42
N GLU A 107 10.16 -3.28 -15.73
CA GLU A 107 9.62 -2.12 -16.43
C GLU A 107 9.43 -0.96 -15.44
N VAL A 108 9.85 0.24 -15.83
CA VAL A 108 9.52 1.49 -15.13
C VAL A 108 8.39 2.17 -15.89
N ARG A 109 7.25 2.36 -15.21
CA ARG A 109 6.11 3.13 -15.73
C ARG A 109 6.09 4.50 -15.08
N THR A 110 6.08 5.55 -15.90
CA THR A 110 5.96 6.94 -15.45
C THR A 110 4.60 7.50 -15.84
N PHE A 111 3.98 8.23 -14.92
CA PHE A 111 2.65 8.80 -15.02
C PHE A 111 2.70 10.31 -14.76
N PRO A 112 2.10 11.13 -15.65
CA PRO A 112 1.61 10.76 -16.98
C PRO A 112 2.76 10.25 -17.88
N ALA A 113 2.45 9.32 -18.79
CA ALA A 113 3.39 8.88 -19.81
C ALA A 113 3.65 10.00 -20.83
N ALA A 114 4.75 9.91 -21.58
CA ALA A 114 5.13 10.93 -22.55
C ALA A 114 4.04 11.21 -23.62
N ASN A 115 3.20 10.22 -23.92
CA ASN A 115 2.13 10.30 -24.92
C ASN A 115 0.73 10.38 -24.30
N ASP A 116 0.63 10.56 -22.98
CA ASP A 116 -0.66 10.70 -22.31
C ASP A 116 -1.22 12.11 -22.55
N ASN A 117 -2.53 12.21 -22.82
CA ASN A 117 -3.21 13.48 -23.06
C ASN A 117 -3.60 14.22 -21.76
N PHE A 118 -2.89 13.97 -20.66
CA PHE A 118 -3.13 14.62 -19.38
C PHE A 118 -1.82 15.00 -18.69
N VAL A 119 -1.89 16.03 -17.85
CA VAL A 119 -0.82 16.41 -16.93
C VAL A 119 -1.28 16.17 -15.51
N PHE A 120 -0.37 15.73 -14.64
CA PHE A 120 -0.63 15.65 -13.22
C PHE A 120 0.05 16.85 -12.55
N ASN A 121 -0.77 17.77 -12.06
CA ASN A 121 -0.31 18.97 -11.36
C ASN A 121 -0.52 18.77 -9.86
N VAL A 122 0.41 19.26 -9.05
CA VAL A 122 0.28 19.29 -7.60
C VAL A 122 -0.93 20.14 -7.22
N GLY A 123 -1.95 19.52 -6.64
CA GLY A 123 -3.18 20.16 -6.20
C GLY A 123 -3.32 20.19 -4.68
N GLY A 124 -4.52 20.52 -4.21
CA GLY A 124 -4.88 20.49 -2.80
C GLY A 124 -4.22 21.59 -1.94
N PRO A 125 -4.42 21.54 -0.61
CA PRO A 125 -3.80 22.46 0.32
C PRO A 125 -2.29 22.20 0.45
N ALA A 126 -1.55 23.25 0.82
CA ALA A 126 -0.13 23.13 1.11
C ALA A 126 0.12 22.15 2.27
N GLY A 127 1.17 21.34 2.15
CA GLY A 127 1.56 20.36 3.15
C GLY A 127 2.09 19.05 2.57
N LEU A 128 2.27 18.07 3.45
CA LEU A 128 2.82 16.76 3.12
C LEU A 128 1.81 15.89 2.35
N ASN A 129 2.18 15.55 1.13
CA ASN A 129 1.47 14.62 0.27
C ASN A 129 2.16 13.25 0.28
N LYS A 130 1.39 12.20 0.00
CA LYS A 130 1.87 10.81 -0.06
C LYS A 130 1.44 10.18 -1.37
N VAL A 131 2.34 9.46 -2.02
CA VAL A 131 2.04 8.67 -3.20
C VAL A 131 2.15 7.21 -2.80
N LEU A 132 1.03 6.51 -2.78
CA LEU A 132 0.93 5.10 -2.42
C LEU A 132 0.85 4.27 -3.69
N VAL A 133 1.72 3.27 -3.80
CA VAL A 133 1.59 2.20 -4.79
C VAL A 133 1.16 0.90 -4.12
N ILE A 134 0.30 0.16 -4.80
CA ILE A 134 -0.04 -1.23 -4.46
C ILE A 134 0.23 -2.06 -5.69
N ALA A 135 1.02 -3.12 -5.54
CA ALA A 135 1.24 -4.11 -6.58
C ALA A 135 0.61 -5.43 -6.16
N SER A 136 -0.07 -6.11 -7.07
CA SER A 136 -0.61 -7.45 -6.83
C SER A 136 -0.41 -8.37 -8.03
N ARG A 137 -0.11 -9.65 -7.78
CA ARG A 137 -0.05 -10.69 -8.81
C ARG A 137 -1.41 -10.94 -9.47
N ARG A 138 -2.50 -10.59 -8.78
CA ARG A 138 -3.88 -10.77 -9.25
C ARG A 138 -4.57 -9.40 -9.35
N PRO A 139 -5.54 -9.23 -10.26
CA PRO A 139 -6.33 -8.01 -10.28
C PRO A 139 -7.04 -7.79 -8.94
N LEU A 140 -6.86 -6.63 -8.34
CA LEU A 140 -7.66 -6.15 -7.22
C LEU A 140 -8.98 -5.58 -7.75
N ASN A 141 -10.07 -5.91 -7.07
CA ASN A 141 -11.35 -5.25 -7.33
C ASN A 141 -11.47 -4.01 -6.44
N LEU A 142 -11.21 -2.83 -7.02
CA LEU A 142 -11.31 -1.55 -6.31
C LEU A 142 -12.73 -0.94 -6.35
N SER A 143 -13.75 -1.65 -6.87
CA SER A 143 -15.10 -1.11 -7.01
C SER A 143 -15.74 -0.72 -5.68
N GLU A 144 -15.29 -1.32 -4.57
CA GLU A 144 -15.73 -1.00 -3.21
C GLU A 144 -14.95 0.17 -2.57
N LEU A 145 -13.82 0.58 -3.17
CA LEU A 145 -12.97 1.69 -2.68
C LEU A 145 -13.24 3.00 -3.39
N SER A 146 -13.51 2.88 -4.68
CA SER A 146 -13.40 3.98 -5.62
C SER A 146 -14.62 3.94 -6.52
N SER A 147 -15.41 5.02 -6.49
CA SER A 147 -16.53 5.19 -7.42
C SER A 147 -16.13 6.22 -8.47
N PHE A 148 -16.18 5.81 -9.73
CA PHE A 148 -16.05 6.74 -10.85
C PHE A 148 -17.41 7.37 -11.11
N GLN A 149 -17.61 8.63 -10.69
CA GLN A 149 -18.80 9.39 -11.07
C GLN A 149 -18.75 9.74 -12.56
N GLU A 150 -19.92 9.75 -13.23
CA GLU A 150 -20.02 10.15 -14.64
C GLU A 150 -19.47 11.57 -14.84
N GLY A 151 -18.54 11.73 -15.79
CA GLY A 151 -17.92 13.02 -16.12
C GLY A 151 -16.61 13.36 -15.40
N GLN A 152 -16.11 12.52 -14.47
CA GLN A 152 -14.84 12.75 -13.76
C GLN A 152 -13.68 11.91 -14.32
N ALA A 153 -12.47 12.50 -14.36
CA ALA A 153 -11.25 11.84 -14.84
C ALA A 153 -10.64 10.85 -13.83
N PHE A 154 -10.93 11.05 -12.53
CA PHE A 154 -10.39 10.27 -11.41
C PHE A 154 -11.53 9.72 -10.54
N ALA A 155 -11.31 8.58 -9.89
CA ALA A 155 -12.30 7.98 -9.00
C ALA A 155 -12.31 8.68 -7.64
N THR A 156 -13.50 8.90 -7.07
CA THR A 156 -13.65 9.35 -5.69
C THR A 156 -13.45 8.15 -4.77
N VAL A 157 -12.40 8.19 -3.96
CA VAL A 157 -12.09 7.15 -2.97
C VAL A 157 -12.82 7.46 -1.66
N GLN A 158 -13.64 6.53 -1.21
CA GLN A 158 -14.29 6.59 0.11
C GLN A 158 -13.72 5.44 0.93
N PRO A 159 -12.89 5.74 1.94
CA PRO A 159 -13.06 6.88 2.84
C PRO A 159 -11.87 7.88 2.83
N GLN A 160 -12.15 9.12 3.25
CA GLN A 160 -11.18 10.23 3.29
C GLN A 160 -10.16 10.02 4.42
N GLY A 161 -8.88 10.28 4.15
CA GLY A 161 -7.78 10.18 5.12
C GLY A 161 -6.94 8.89 5.00
N SER A 162 -5.68 8.95 5.44
CA SER A 162 -4.74 7.84 5.27
C SER A 162 -5.07 6.59 6.08
N GLN A 163 -5.70 6.74 7.25
CA GLN A 163 -6.10 5.59 8.08
C GLN A 163 -7.30 4.87 7.49
N GLN A 164 -8.26 5.65 7.01
CA GLN A 164 -9.46 5.22 6.32
C GLN A 164 -9.13 4.51 5.01
N LEU A 165 -8.21 5.06 4.21
CA LEU A 165 -7.70 4.40 3.01
C LEU A 165 -7.04 3.07 3.37
N ALA A 166 -6.17 3.03 4.39
CA ALA A 166 -5.52 1.79 4.81
C ALA A 166 -6.52 0.71 5.25
N GLN A 167 -7.59 1.10 5.97
CA GLN A 167 -8.68 0.20 6.35
C GLN A 167 -9.43 -0.31 5.13
N ALA A 168 -9.82 0.58 4.22
CA ALA A 168 -10.55 0.21 3.03
C ALA A 168 -9.72 -0.69 2.12
N LEU A 169 -8.44 -0.36 1.90
CA LEU A 169 -7.49 -1.21 1.19
C LEU A 169 -7.34 -2.59 1.84
N SER A 170 -7.37 -2.67 3.17
CA SER A 170 -7.33 -3.97 3.86
C SER A 170 -8.55 -4.85 3.55
N ILE A 171 -9.72 -4.25 3.31
CA ILE A 171 -10.95 -4.96 2.89
C ILE A 171 -10.81 -5.45 1.46
N VAL A 172 -10.37 -4.60 0.54
CA VAL A 172 -10.25 -4.97 -0.88
C VAL A 172 -9.17 -5.98 -1.16
N VAL A 173 -8.08 -5.93 -0.40
CA VAL A 173 -6.98 -6.86 -0.62
C VAL A 173 -7.21 -8.18 0.13
N ASN A 174 -8.00 -8.17 1.20
CA ASN A 174 -8.40 -9.39 1.90
C ASN A 174 -9.92 -9.47 2.05
N PRO A 175 -10.68 -9.59 0.94
CA PRO A 175 -12.12 -9.62 1.02
C PRO A 175 -12.58 -10.95 1.64
N VAL A 176 -13.64 -10.90 2.43
CA VAL A 176 -14.19 -12.07 3.15
C VAL A 176 -14.63 -13.18 2.18
N THR A 177 -15.06 -12.80 0.97
CA THR A 177 -15.60 -13.69 -0.04
C THR A 177 -14.55 -14.32 -0.95
N GLN A 178 -13.44 -13.63 -1.24
CA GLN A 178 -12.38 -14.15 -2.10
C GLN A 178 -11.01 -13.60 -1.70
N PRO A 179 -10.46 -14.01 -0.54
CA PRO A 179 -9.25 -13.42 0.00
C PRO A 179 -8.08 -13.62 -0.96
N ILE A 180 -7.39 -12.53 -1.30
CA ILE A 180 -6.13 -12.64 -2.02
C ILE A 180 -5.08 -13.05 -0.99
N PRO A 181 -4.25 -14.08 -1.27
CA PRO A 181 -3.18 -14.46 -0.36
C PRO A 181 -2.34 -13.24 0.02
N GLN A 182 -2.05 -13.05 1.31
CA GLN A 182 -1.31 -11.86 1.77
C GLN A 182 0.08 -11.73 1.10
N GLN A 183 0.65 -12.84 0.64
CA GLN A 183 1.89 -12.87 -0.13
C GLN A 183 1.76 -12.40 -1.60
N ASP A 184 0.54 -12.28 -2.14
CA ASP A 184 0.29 -11.96 -3.56
C ASP A 184 0.21 -10.46 -3.83
N TRP A 185 0.50 -9.62 -2.85
CA TRP A 185 0.50 -8.18 -3.00
C TRP A 185 1.50 -7.50 -2.05
N VAL A 186 1.89 -6.28 -2.40
CA VAL A 186 2.75 -5.40 -1.59
C VAL A 186 2.37 -3.94 -1.79
N SER A 187 2.85 -3.09 -0.90
CA SER A 187 2.72 -1.63 -1.01
C SER A 187 4.06 -0.93 -0.78
N ASP A 188 4.19 0.26 -1.36
CA ASP A 188 5.30 1.19 -1.12
C ASP A 188 4.78 2.65 -1.16
N VAL A 189 5.52 3.58 -0.55
CA VAL A 189 5.09 4.97 -0.40
C VAL A 189 6.22 5.96 -0.66
N ALA A 190 5.96 6.94 -1.52
CA ALA A 190 6.81 8.11 -1.70
C ALA A 190 6.15 9.36 -1.09
N PHE A 191 6.96 10.37 -0.76
CA PHE A 191 6.49 11.61 -0.13
C PHE A 191 6.90 12.83 -0.95
N PHE A 192 6.08 13.87 -0.91
CA PHE A 192 6.46 15.20 -1.38
C PHE A 192 5.72 16.29 -0.59
N ASN A 193 6.26 17.51 -0.56
CA ASN A 193 5.64 18.65 0.09
C ASN A 193 5.07 19.61 -0.94
N ALA A 194 3.83 20.09 -0.76
CA ALA A 194 3.22 21.12 -1.59
C ALA A 194 3.31 22.48 -0.87
N VAL A 195 3.77 23.52 -1.58
CA VAL A 195 3.83 24.90 -1.07
C VAL A 195 3.14 25.87 -2.04
N ARG A 196 2.76 27.05 -1.55
CA ARG A 196 2.18 28.12 -2.40
C ARG A 196 3.23 28.75 -3.30
#